data_AF-A0AA36DQ99-F1
#
_entry.id   AF-A0AA36DQ99-F1
#
_cell.length_a   1.000
_cell.length_b   1.000
_cell.length_c   1.000
_cell.angle_alpha   90.00
_cell.angle_beta   90.00
_cell.angle_gamma   90.00
#
_symmetry.space_group_name_H-M   'P 1'
#
loop_
_entity.id
_entity.type
_entity.pdbx_description
1 polymer ?
#
loop_
_entity_poly.entity_id
_entity_poly.type
_entity_poly.pdbx_seq_one_letter_code
_entity_poly.pdbx_strand_id
1 'polypeptide(L)'
;IYEIVAEEPNKKKLIIQHLEEQIFTSVDKTTVRLSLCHRLLRDYITHCDPDQRTNLIDSLKDRIPEIVHTPDGAIVAMQCIWNANAKDRKLIVKNFKDLAVKVAMEHLGIEFSWRFSIALT
;
A
#
# COMPACT_ATOMS: atom_id res chain seq x y z
N ILE A 1 10.40 9.18 -5.10
CA ILE A 1 10.36 10.67 -5.01
C ILE A 1 11.26 11.31 -3.94
N TYR A 2 12.02 10.53 -3.15
CA TYR A 2 12.80 11.04 -2.01
C TYR A 2 13.82 12.12 -2.35
N GLU A 3 14.62 11.93 -3.40
CA GLU A 3 15.65 12.89 -3.81
C GLU A 3 15.03 14.24 -4.18
N ILE A 4 13.96 14.22 -4.98
CA ILE A 4 13.23 15.44 -5.40
C ILE A 4 12.61 16.15 -4.20
N VAL A 5 12.04 15.41 -3.25
CA VAL A 5 11.44 15.99 -2.03
C VAL A 5 12.52 16.53 -1.08
N ALA A 6 13.71 15.93 -1.07
CA ALA A 6 14.83 16.39 -0.27
C ALA A 6 15.46 17.67 -0.83
N GLU A 7 15.57 17.76 -2.16
CA GLU A 7 16.09 18.96 -2.85
C GLU A 7 15.10 20.12 -2.83
N GLU A 8 13.80 19.83 -3.01
CA GLU A 8 12.76 20.86 -3.09
C GLU A 8 11.52 20.51 -2.23
N PRO A 9 11.57 20.71 -0.89
CA PRO A 9 10.48 20.37 0.02
C PRO A 9 9.16 21.07 -0.31
N ASN A 10 9.23 22.28 -0.88
CA ASN A 10 8.05 23.07 -1.26
C ASN A 10 7.22 22.41 -2.37
N LYS A 11 7.83 21.58 -3.23
CA LYS A 11 7.14 20.84 -4.29
C LYS A 11 6.44 19.58 -3.78
N LYS A 12 6.77 19.11 -2.57
CA LYS A 12 6.22 17.87 -2.01
C LYS A 12 4.70 17.84 -2.06
N LYS A 13 4.04 18.90 -1.59
CA LYS A 13 2.57 18.96 -1.53
C LYS A 13 1.94 18.76 -2.92
N LEU A 14 2.45 19.48 -3.92
CA LEU A 14 1.99 19.39 -5.31
C LEU A 14 2.23 18.00 -5.91
N ILE A 15 3.40 17.41 -5.65
CA ILE A 15 3.74 16.05 -6.13
C ILE A 15 2.79 15.03 -5.53
N ILE A 16 2.52 15.10 -4.22
CA ILE A 16 1.63 14.17 -3.52
C ILE A 16 0.18 14.31 -4.02
N GLN A 17 -0.30 15.54 -4.22
CA GLN A 17 -1.63 15.77 -4.81
C GLN A 17 -1.75 15.17 -6.22
N HIS A 18 -0.73 15.35 -7.06
CA HIS A 18 -0.74 14.75 -8.38
C HIS A 18 -0.70 13.21 -8.33
N LEU A 19 0.13 12.65 -7.44
CA LEU A 19 0.16 11.20 -7.22
C LEU A 19 -1.19 10.66 -6.76
N GLU A 20 -1.87 11.37 -5.88
CA GLU A 20 -3.21 11.04 -5.39
C GLU A 20 -4.19 10.85 -6.57
N GLU A 21 -4.33 11.86 -7.43
CA GLU A 21 -5.21 11.82 -8.60
C GLU A 21 -4.93 10.62 -9.52
N GLN A 22 -3.64 10.34 -9.79
CA GLN A 22 -3.24 9.21 -10.62
C GLN A 22 -3.52 7.86 -9.95
N ILE A 23 -3.31 7.76 -8.65
CA ILE A 23 -3.54 6.54 -7.88
C ILE A 23 -5.03 6.20 -7.85
N PHE A 24 -5.89 7.14 -7.48
CA PHE A 24 -7.33 6.85 -7.37
C PHE A 24 -7.93 6.50 -8.74
N THR A 25 -7.46 7.14 -9.82
CA THR A 25 -7.82 6.75 -11.20
C THR A 25 -7.37 5.31 -11.55
N SER A 26 -6.27 4.84 -10.96
CA SER A 26 -5.68 3.53 -11.25
C SER A 26 -6.24 2.41 -10.39
N VAL A 27 -6.59 2.70 -9.14
CA VAL A 27 -7.13 1.74 -8.15
C VAL A 27 -8.50 1.23 -8.60
N ASP A 28 -9.32 2.07 -9.24
CA ASP A 28 -10.64 1.68 -9.75
C ASP A 28 -10.59 0.86 -11.05
N LYS A 29 -9.43 0.78 -11.70
CA LYS A 29 -9.23 0.07 -12.97
C LYS A 29 -8.45 -1.24 -12.76
N THR A 30 -8.33 -2.06 -13.80
CA THR A 30 -7.48 -3.26 -13.78
C THR A 30 -5.98 -2.93 -13.73
N THR A 31 -5.61 -1.65 -13.89
CA THR A 31 -4.23 -1.15 -13.87
C THR A 31 -3.58 -1.23 -12.51
N VAL A 32 -4.34 -1.40 -11.44
CA VAL A 32 -3.82 -1.60 -10.07
C VAL A 32 -2.85 -2.78 -9.98
N ARG A 33 -2.97 -3.77 -10.88
CA ARG A 33 -2.10 -4.97 -10.94
C ARG A 33 -0.71 -4.72 -11.54
N LEU A 34 -0.48 -3.53 -12.11
CA LEU A 34 0.78 -3.21 -12.78
C LEU A 34 1.83 -2.82 -11.73
N SER A 35 3.04 -3.36 -11.84
CA SER A 35 4.15 -3.06 -10.91
C SER A 35 4.48 -1.57 -10.83
N LEU A 36 4.29 -0.82 -11.93
CA LEU A 36 4.42 0.64 -11.93
C LEU A 36 3.41 1.31 -11.00
N CYS A 37 2.17 0.83 -10.95
CA CYS A 37 1.15 1.35 -10.02
C CYS A 37 1.57 1.07 -8.57
N HIS A 38 2.10 -0.11 -8.27
CA HIS A 38 2.57 -0.44 -6.92
C HIS A 38 3.71 0.48 -6.45
N ARG A 39 4.62 0.88 -7.36
CA ARG A 39 5.67 1.86 -7.08
C ARG A 39 5.10 3.22 -6.70
N LEU A 40 4.11 3.70 -7.43
CA LEU A 40 3.42 4.97 -7.15
C LEU A 40 2.67 4.90 -5.81
N LEU A 41 1.96 3.80 -5.55
CA LEU A 41 1.28 3.54 -4.29
C LEU A 41 2.25 3.58 -3.10
N ARG A 42 3.44 2.98 -3.25
CA ARG A 42 4.48 3.00 -2.21
C ARG A 42 5.02 4.40 -1.95
N ASP A 43 5.30 5.16 -3.01
CA ASP A 43 5.76 6.54 -2.87
C ASP A 43 4.70 7.40 -2.19
N TYR A 44 3.43 7.26 -2.58
CA TYR A 44 2.32 8.02 -1.99
C TYR A 44 2.07 7.68 -0.51
N ILE A 45 1.89 6.39 -0.18
CA ILE A 45 1.55 5.98 1.20
C ILE A 45 2.63 6.36 2.22
N THR A 46 3.88 6.49 1.76
CA THR A 46 5.01 6.87 2.63
C THR A 46 5.05 8.37 2.94
N HIS A 47 4.38 9.20 2.15
CA HIS A 47 4.45 10.65 2.25
C HIS A 47 3.10 11.35 2.47
N CYS A 48 1.99 10.62 2.32
CA CYS A 48 0.64 11.10 2.59
C CYS A 48 0.41 11.41 4.08
N ASP A 49 -0.55 12.28 4.33
CA ASP A 49 -1.03 12.58 5.69
C ASP A 49 -2.01 11.48 6.20
N PRO A 50 -2.43 11.52 7.48
CA PRO A 50 -3.31 10.50 8.05
C PRO A 50 -4.69 10.38 7.37
N ASP A 51 -5.25 11.47 6.87
CA ASP A 51 -6.57 11.48 6.24
C ASP A 51 -6.46 10.87 4.84
N GLN A 52 -5.45 11.30 4.07
CA GLN A 52 -5.09 10.72 2.78
C GLN A 52 -4.81 9.21 2.88
N ARG A 53 -4.10 8.78 3.93
CA ARG A 53 -3.83 7.37 4.18
C ARG A 53 -5.11 6.58 4.45
N THR A 54 -6.03 7.17 5.21
CA THR A 54 -7.33 6.53 5.51
C THR A 54 -8.14 6.34 4.23
N ASN A 55 -8.19 7.36 3.37
CA ASN A 55 -8.87 7.27 2.07
C ASN A 55 -8.24 6.20 1.16
N LEU A 56 -6.90 6.15 1.12
CA LEU A 56 -6.19 5.14 0.34
C LEU A 56 -6.51 3.72 0.81
N ILE A 57 -6.55 3.49 2.12
CA ILE A 57 -6.91 2.20 2.69
C ILE A 57 -8.34 1.82 2.31
N ASP A 58 -9.28 2.77 2.39
CA ASP A 58 -10.67 2.51 2.04
C ASP A 58 -10.81 2.05 0.57
N SER A 59 -10.08 2.67 -0.35
CA SER A 59 -10.09 2.29 -1.77
C SER A 59 -9.33 1.00 -2.08
N LEU A 60 -8.29 0.65 -1.31
CA LEU A 60 -7.45 -0.52 -1.59
C LEU A 60 -7.86 -1.79 -0.85
N LYS A 61 -8.61 -1.72 0.26
CA LYS A 61 -8.81 -2.86 1.19
C LYS A 61 -9.31 -4.15 0.55
N ASP A 62 -10.12 -4.05 -0.52
CA ASP A 62 -10.63 -5.22 -1.26
C ASP A 62 -9.70 -5.69 -2.38
N ARG A 63 -8.69 -4.89 -2.74
CA ARG A 63 -7.75 -5.12 -3.83
C ARG A 63 -6.32 -5.42 -3.38
N ILE A 64 -6.06 -5.46 -2.07
CA ILE A 64 -4.78 -5.87 -1.49
C ILE A 64 -4.23 -7.18 -2.13
N PRO A 65 -5.03 -8.25 -2.34
CA PRO A 65 -4.57 -9.46 -3.02
C PRO A 65 -3.93 -9.23 -4.40
N GLU A 66 -4.34 -8.18 -5.10
CA GLU A 66 -3.91 -7.89 -6.47
C GLU A 66 -2.50 -7.30 -6.54
N ILE A 67 -1.98 -6.72 -5.46
CA ILE A 67 -0.71 -5.97 -5.49
C ILE A 67 0.47 -6.68 -4.80
N VAL A 68 0.19 -7.64 -3.92
CA VAL A 68 1.20 -8.25 -3.02
C VAL A 68 2.25 -9.14 -3.67
N HIS A 69 2.06 -9.49 -4.95
CA HIS A 69 3.01 -10.30 -5.71
C HIS A 69 4.26 -9.53 -6.17
N THR A 70 4.47 -8.32 -5.64
CA THR A 70 5.65 -7.48 -5.91
C THR A 70 6.19 -6.91 -4.61
N PRO A 71 7.49 -6.55 -4.54
CA PRO A 71 8.08 -5.94 -3.35
C PRO A 71 7.34 -4.67 -2.90
N ASP A 72 7.08 -3.76 -3.85
CA ASP A 72 6.45 -2.48 -3.55
C ASP A 72 4.99 -2.67 -3.08
N GLY A 73 4.23 -3.56 -3.74
CA GLY A 73 2.84 -3.83 -3.36
C GLY A 73 2.71 -4.60 -2.04
N ALA A 74 3.64 -5.48 -1.70
CA ALA A 74 3.68 -6.14 -0.39
C ALA A 74 3.91 -5.11 0.74
N ILE A 75 4.80 -4.14 0.53
CA ILE A 75 5.02 -3.04 1.48
C ILE A 75 3.76 -2.18 1.65
N VAL A 76 3.11 -1.81 0.54
CA VAL A 76 1.84 -1.06 0.57
C VAL A 76 0.78 -1.85 1.35
N ALA A 77 0.65 -3.15 1.11
CA ALA A 77 -0.31 -3.98 1.82
C ALA A 77 -0.06 -3.98 3.34
N MET A 78 1.20 -4.12 3.79
CA MET A 78 1.54 -4.03 5.21
C MET A 78 1.16 -2.67 5.80
N GLN A 79 1.47 -1.58 5.09
CA GLN A 79 1.11 -0.23 5.52
C GLN A 79 -0.40 -0.06 5.65
N CYS A 80 -1.19 -0.62 4.73
CA CYS A 80 -2.65 -0.62 4.85
C CYS A 80 -3.11 -1.40 6.08
N ILE A 81 -2.58 -2.59 6.32
CA ILE A 81 -2.97 -3.43 7.47
C ILE A 81 -2.64 -2.75 8.80
N TRP A 82 -1.45 -2.17 8.94
CA TRP A 82 -1.03 -1.49 10.17
C TRP A 82 -1.90 -0.30 10.52
N ASN A 83 -2.23 0.51 9.51
CA ASN A 83 -2.90 1.78 9.69
C ASN A 83 -4.43 1.68 9.54
N ALA A 84 -4.98 0.53 9.13
CA ALA A 84 -6.42 0.32 9.02
C ALA A 84 -7.10 0.30 10.39
N ASN A 85 -8.35 0.74 10.47
CA ASN A 85 -9.18 0.51 11.64
C ASN A 85 -9.49 -1.00 11.82
N ALA A 86 -10.03 -1.39 12.98
CA ALA A 86 -10.31 -2.79 13.29
C ALA A 86 -11.25 -3.49 12.29
N LYS A 87 -12.22 -2.76 11.74
CA LYS A 87 -13.19 -3.28 10.76
C LYS A 87 -12.49 -3.60 9.43
N ASP A 88 -11.76 -2.64 8.87
CA ASP A 88 -11.08 -2.80 7.59
C ASP A 88 -9.91 -3.79 7.70
N ARG A 89 -9.18 -3.81 8.80
CA ARG A 89 -8.13 -4.81 9.06
C ARG A 89 -8.67 -6.23 8.99
N LYS A 90 -9.84 -6.49 9.62
CA LYS A 90 -10.51 -7.80 9.56
C LYS A 90 -10.91 -8.17 8.13
N LEU A 91 -11.37 -7.21 7.34
CA LEU A 91 -11.71 -7.41 5.93
C LEU A 91 -10.47 -7.74 5.10
N ILE A 92 -9.40 -6.95 5.23
CA ILE A 92 -8.14 -7.17 4.52
C ILE A 92 -7.59 -8.56 4.81
N VAL A 93 -7.51 -8.95 6.09
CA VAL A 93 -7.02 -10.27 6.49
C VAL A 93 -7.89 -11.41 5.94
N LYS A 94 -9.22 -11.23 5.93
CA LYS A 94 -10.14 -12.21 5.35
C LYS A 94 -9.88 -12.40 3.85
N ASN A 95 -9.72 -11.31 3.11
CA ASN A 95 -9.44 -11.34 1.67
C ASN A 95 -8.04 -11.89 1.36
N PHE A 96 -7.12 -11.85 2.33
CA PHE A 96 -5.74 -12.27 2.18
C PHE A 96 -5.45 -13.72 2.59
N LYS A 97 -6.40 -14.41 3.23
CA LYS A 97 -6.18 -15.71 3.91
C LYS A 97 -5.49 -16.75 3.03
N ASP A 98 -5.89 -16.85 1.76
CA ASP A 98 -5.37 -17.88 0.85
C ASP A 98 -4.04 -17.50 0.19
N LEU A 99 -3.62 -16.23 0.31
CA LEU A 99 -2.36 -15.72 -0.22
C LEU A 99 -1.29 -15.53 0.87
N ALA A 100 -1.67 -15.46 2.14
CA ALA A 100 -0.78 -15.18 3.24
C ALA A 100 0.44 -16.12 3.29
N VAL A 101 0.22 -17.41 3.10
CA VAL A 101 1.29 -18.42 3.10
C VAL A 101 2.24 -18.23 1.91
N LYS A 102 1.68 -17.96 0.72
CA LYS A 102 2.47 -17.75 -0.50
C LYS A 102 3.35 -16.51 -0.38
N VAL A 103 2.78 -15.40 0.10
CA VAL A 103 3.53 -14.15 0.31
C VAL A 103 4.60 -14.31 1.39
N ALA A 104 4.32 -15.07 2.46
CA ALA A 104 5.31 -15.38 3.51
C ALA A 104 6.45 -16.29 3.03
N MET A 105 6.25 -17.05 1.95
CA MET A 105 7.26 -17.97 1.39
C MET A 105 8.06 -17.38 0.23
N GLU A 106 7.61 -16.29 -0.40
CA GLU A 106 8.41 -15.57 -1.38
C GLU A 106 9.60 -14.86 -0.71
N HIS A 107 10.59 -14.41 -1.48
CA HIS A 107 11.81 -13.80 -0.93
C HIS A 107 11.54 -12.56 -0.05
N LEU A 108 10.37 -11.95 -0.23
CA LEU A 108 9.81 -10.82 0.54
C LEU A 108 9.15 -11.24 1.86
N GLY A 109 8.88 -12.54 2.00
CA GLY A 109 8.04 -13.13 3.01
C GLY A 109 8.65 -13.17 4.40
N ILE A 110 9.97 -13.13 4.54
CA ILE A 110 10.61 -13.07 5.86
C ILE A 110 10.31 -11.72 6.51
N GLU A 111 10.62 -10.60 5.85
CA GLU A 111 10.30 -9.28 6.39
C GLU A 111 8.79 -9.10 6.55
N PHE A 112 8.00 -9.52 5.55
CA PHE A 112 6.54 -9.46 5.60
C PHE A 112 5.97 -10.27 6.75
N SER A 113 6.43 -11.51 6.99
CA SER A 113 5.89 -12.40 8.03
C SER A 113 6.14 -11.86 9.44
N TRP A 114 7.38 -11.45 9.75
CA TRP A 114 7.71 -10.87 11.06
C TRP A 114 6.89 -9.61 11.34
N ARG A 115 6.73 -8.77 10.32
CA ARG A 115 6.06 -7.47 10.40
C ARG A 115 4.53 -7.59 10.39
N PHE A 116 3.99 -8.56 9.66
CA PHE A 116 2.56 -8.87 9.58
C PHE A 116 2.04 -9.48 10.88
N SER A 117 2.79 -10.38 11.53
CA SER A 117 2.39 -10.93 12.84
C SER A 117 2.29 -9.84 13.93
N ILE A 118 3.21 -8.87 13.92
CA ILE A 118 3.14 -7.69 14.80
C ILE A 118 1.92 -6.81 14.47
N ALA A 119 1.50 -6.74 13.20
CA ALA A 119 0.35 -5.97 12.77
C ALA A 119 -1.01 -6.49 13.28
N LEU A 120 -1.07 -7.79 13.60
CA LEU A 120 -2.28 -8.51 13.97
C LEU A 120 -2.42 -8.75 15.48
N THR A 121 -1.38 -8.43 16.25
CA THR A 121 -1.35 -8.55 17.72
C THR A 121 -1.62 -7.18 18.33
#